data_AF-A0A353GSX2-F1
#
_entry.id   AF-A0A353GSX2-F1
#
_cell.length_a   1.000
_cell.length_b   1.000
_cell.length_c   1.000
_cell.angle_alpha   90.00
_cell.angle_beta   90.00
_cell.angle_gamma   90.00
#
_symmetry.space_group_name_H-M   'P 1'
#
loop_
_entity.id
_entity.type
_entity.pdbx_description
1 polymer ?
#
loop_
_entity_poly.entity_id
_entity_poly.type
_entity_poly.pdbx_seq_one_letter_code
_entity_poly.pdbx_strand_id
1 'polypeptide(L)'
;MKKLGVYLVALSMVFAFTGLGNAASKGYVGIAMPTQSSERWIKDGHTMKDILEKRGYQVDLQYAEDDIPTQKAQIENMVTKGAKVLVVAAIDGSTLSATLDTAAKSGVKVISYDRLLVNTKAVSYYATFDNRKVGQLQAQSLLDGLKKFKGKGPWNVELFAGSPDDTNSFYFYSGAMDILKPLMNKGQIVVPSKQIAQDKIGTLRWDGAVAQSRMDAILA
;
A
#
# COMPACT_ATOMS: atom_id res chain seq x y z
N MET A 1 77.83 36.44 -34.05
CA MET A 1 77.10 37.31 -33.10
C MET A 1 75.98 37.98 -33.92
N LYS A 2 74.68 37.82 -33.73
CA LYS A 2 73.83 37.67 -32.54
C LYS A 2 72.67 36.71 -32.83
N LYS A 3 72.14 36.11 -31.77
CA LYS A 3 71.17 35.01 -31.74
C LYS A 3 69.77 35.45 -32.21
N LEU A 4 69.14 34.60 -33.01
CA LEU A 4 67.70 34.57 -33.28
C LEU A 4 66.99 33.99 -32.04
N GLY A 5 66.01 34.70 -31.51
CA GLY A 5 65.24 34.23 -30.34
C GLY A 5 63.86 34.88 -30.35
N VAL A 6 62.92 34.25 -31.06
CA VAL A 6 61.49 34.55 -30.97
C VAL A 6 60.94 33.82 -29.75
N TYR A 7 60.35 34.55 -28.80
CA TYR A 7 59.66 34.00 -27.64
C TYR A 7 58.17 34.40 -27.67
N LEU A 8 57.32 33.36 -27.64
CA LEU A 8 56.00 33.21 -27.00
C LEU A 8 54.92 34.30 -27.24
N VAL A 9 53.63 33.97 -27.40
CA VAL A 9 52.78 33.17 -26.49
C VAL A 9 51.66 32.50 -27.29
N ALA A 10 51.58 31.18 -27.25
CA ALA A 10 50.35 30.45 -27.61
C ALA A 10 49.57 30.20 -26.31
N LEU A 11 48.44 30.89 -26.14
CA LEU A 11 47.53 30.70 -25.02
C LEU A 11 46.62 29.50 -25.32
N SER A 12 47.02 28.32 -24.88
CA SER A 12 46.15 27.13 -24.92
C SER A 12 45.12 27.22 -23.78
N MET A 13 43.88 27.60 -24.11
CA MET A 13 42.74 27.39 -23.22
C MET A 13 42.48 25.89 -23.08
N VAL A 14 42.92 25.32 -21.96
CA VAL A 14 42.47 24.00 -21.51
C VAL A 14 41.08 24.20 -20.92
N PHE A 15 40.04 23.84 -21.67
CA PHE A 15 38.72 23.59 -21.10
C PHE A 15 38.82 22.33 -20.23
N ALA A 16 39.06 22.51 -18.93
CA ALA A 16 38.84 21.48 -17.95
C ALA A 16 37.33 21.22 -17.89
N PHE A 17 36.85 20.25 -18.67
CA PHE A 17 35.55 19.65 -18.48
C PHE A 17 35.63 18.86 -17.17
N THR A 18 35.40 19.54 -16.05
CA THR A 18 35.14 18.87 -14.78
C THR A 18 33.83 18.13 -14.96
N GLY A 19 33.92 16.85 -15.31
CA GLY A 19 32.80 15.93 -15.22
C GLY A 19 32.34 15.92 -13.76
N LEU A 20 31.32 16.72 -13.46
CA LEU A 20 30.43 16.49 -12.34
C LEU A 20 29.91 15.07 -12.57
N GLY A 21 30.53 14.11 -11.90
CA GLY A 21 30.07 12.74 -11.90
C GLY A 21 28.64 12.74 -11.37
N ASN A 22 27.67 12.70 -12.28
CA ASN A 22 26.33 12.25 -11.95
C ASN A 22 26.52 10.86 -11.37
N ALA A 23 26.42 10.74 -10.05
CA ALA A 23 26.39 9.45 -9.40
C ALA A 23 25.26 8.67 -10.07
N ALA A 24 25.61 7.65 -10.85
CA ALA A 24 24.64 6.87 -11.58
C ALA A 24 23.64 6.28 -10.59
N SER A 25 22.34 6.46 -10.87
CA SER A 25 21.26 5.92 -10.04
C SER A 25 21.51 4.43 -9.76
N LYS A 26 21.33 4.01 -8.49
CA LYS A 26 21.47 2.60 -8.08
C LYS A 26 20.41 1.68 -8.66
N GLY A 27 19.43 2.25 -9.35
CA GLY A 27 18.33 1.54 -9.98
C GLY A 27 17.04 2.34 -9.88
N TYR A 28 16.08 1.94 -10.71
CA TYR A 28 14.77 2.55 -10.78
C TYR A 28 13.73 1.68 -10.04
N VAL A 29 12.98 2.30 -9.13
CA VAL A 29 11.93 1.66 -8.32
C VAL A 29 10.58 2.30 -8.65
N GLY A 30 9.62 1.49 -9.08
CA GLY A 30 8.24 1.92 -9.24
C GLY A 30 7.44 1.64 -7.96
N ILE A 31 6.66 2.60 -7.49
CA ILE A 31 5.78 2.47 -6.33
C ILE A 31 4.35 2.79 -6.78
N ALA A 32 3.48 1.77 -6.83
CA ALA A 32 2.08 1.92 -7.18
C ALA A 32 1.20 1.85 -5.93
N MET A 33 0.61 2.98 -5.56
CA MET A 33 -0.26 3.14 -4.40
C MET A 33 -1.74 3.22 -4.83
N PRO A 34 -2.69 2.85 -3.96
CA PRO A 34 -4.09 2.76 -4.36
C PRO A 34 -4.74 4.15 -4.53
N THR A 35 -4.55 5.06 -3.57
CA THR A 35 -5.34 6.30 -3.49
C THR A 35 -4.69 7.36 -2.61
N GLN A 36 -5.01 8.63 -2.81
CA GLN A 36 -4.68 9.72 -1.90
C GLN A 36 -5.82 10.06 -0.93
N SER A 37 -7.00 9.45 -1.08
CA SER A 37 -8.14 9.68 -0.17
C SER A 37 -7.87 9.24 1.27
N SER A 38 -6.90 8.33 1.48
CA SER A 38 -6.45 7.87 2.79
C SER A 38 -5.05 8.41 3.11
N GLU A 39 -4.96 9.20 4.18
CA GLU A 39 -3.71 9.83 4.63
C GLU A 39 -2.56 8.83 4.81
N ARG A 40 -2.87 7.59 5.22
CA ARG A 40 -1.83 6.56 5.39
C ARG A 40 -1.08 6.27 4.09
N TRP A 41 -1.75 6.24 2.93
CA TRP A 41 -1.10 5.91 1.66
C TRP A 41 -0.26 7.07 1.13
N ILE A 42 -0.69 8.31 1.41
CA ILE A 42 0.13 9.51 1.19
C ILE A 42 1.42 9.37 2.01
N LYS A 43 1.29 9.11 3.32
CA LYS A 43 2.45 9.00 4.22
C LYS A 43 3.37 7.83 3.87
N ASP A 44 2.81 6.65 3.60
CA ASP A 44 3.57 5.45 3.24
C ASP A 44 4.37 5.67 1.94
N GLY A 45 3.71 6.18 0.90
CA GLY A 45 4.33 6.47 -0.39
C GLY A 45 5.46 7.50 -0.29
N HIS A 46 5.20 8.65 0.33
CA HIS A 46 6.21 9.70 0.49
C HIS A 46 7.38 9.25 1.38
N THR A 47 7.11 8.59 2.50
CA THR A 47 8.17 8.08 3.39
C THR A 47 9.06 7.08 2.65
N MET A 48 8.45 6.16 1.88
CA MET A 48 9.20 5.17 1.11
C MET A 48 10.03 5.83 0.00
N LYS A 49 9.44 6.77 -0.74
CA LYS A 49 10.15 7.56 -1.76
C LYS A 49 11.37 8.26 -1.16
N ASP A 50 11.17 9.03 -0.09
CA ASP A 50 12.24 9.79 0.56
C ASP A 50 13.40 8.89 1.02
N ILE A 51 13.08 7.74 1.63
CA ILE A 51 14.10 6.79 2.11
C ILE A 51 14.88 6.19 0.94
N LEU A 52 14.21 5.84 -0.16
CA LEU A 52 14.84 5.24 -1.33
C LEU A 52 15.69 6.27 -2.10
N GLU A 53 15.19 7.48 -2.30
CA GLU A 53 15.94 8.56 -2.96
C GLU A 53 17.19 8.94 -2.14
N LYS A 54 17.07 9.06 -0.81
CA LYS A 54 18.24 9.26 0.08
C LYS A 54 19.27 8.13 -0.01
N ARG A 55 18.86 6.93 -0.39
CA ARG A 55 19.75 5.78 -0.60
C ARG A 55 20.35 5.72 -2.01
N GLY A 56 19.96 6.64 -2.91
CA GLY A 56 20.49 6.77 -4.27
C GLY A 56 19.69 6.02 -5.35
N TYR A 57 18.44 5.65 -5.08
CA TYR A 57 17.54 5.08 -6.08
C TYR A 57 16.71 6.17 -6.76
N GLN A 58 16.37 5.97 -8.03
CA GLN A 58 15.34 6.76 -8.71
C GLN A 58 13.97 6.15 -8.39
N VAL A 59 12.98 6.98 -8.03
CA VAL A 59 11.65 6.52 -7.64
C VAL A 59 10.57 7.15 -8.52
N ASP A 60 9.65 6.34 -9.02
CA ASP A 60 8.37 6.79 -9.61
C ASP A 60 7.24 6.35 -8.68
N LEU A 61 6.67 7.31 -7.95
CA LEU A 61 5.54 7.10 -7.04
C LEU A 61 4.27 7.57 -7.74
N GLN A 62 3.33 6.65 -7.91
CA GLN A 62 2.04 6.90 -8.55
C GLN A 62 0.89 6.47 -7.64
N TYR A 63 -0.22 7.19 -7.74
CA TYR A 63 -1.48 6.90 -7.04
C TYR A 63 -2.57 6.68 -8.09
N ALA A 64 -3.39 5.65 -7.90
CA ALA A 64 -4.38 5.25 -8.87
C ALA A 64 -5.80 5.77 -8.56
N GLU A 65 -5.99 6.51 -7.47
CA GLU A 65 -7.29 7.02 -7.00
C GLU A 65 -8.41 5.97 -7.00
N ASP A 66 -8.08 4.78 -6.49
CA ASP A 66 -8.96 3.60 -6.42
C ASP A 66 -9.50 3.11 -7.80
N ASP A 67 -8.87 3.53 -8.90
CA ASP A 67 -9.14 3.05 -10.27
C ASP A 67 -8.19 1.92 -10.68
N ILE A 68 -8.73 0.70 -10.82
CA ILE A 68 -7.97 -0.51 -11.18
C ILE A 68 -7.29 -0.39 -12.55
N PRO A 69 -7.98 0.03 -13.63
CA PRO A 69 -7.35 0.22 -14.94
C PRO A 69 -6.14 1.16 -14.88
N THR A 70 -6.25 2.28 -14.15
CA THR A 70 -5.17 3.24 -13.94
C THR A 70 -3.99 2.61 -13.21
N GLN A 71 -4.24 1.88 -12.12
CA GLN A 71 -3.17 1.19 -11.39
C GLN A 71 -2.42 0.19 -12.28
N LYS A 72 -3.15 -0.56 -13.12
CA LYS A 72 -2.56 -1.49 -14.08
C LYS A 72 -1.66 -0.78 -15.08
N ALA A 73 -2.15 0.31 -15.69
CA ALA A 73 -1.39 1.10 -16.66
C ALA A 73 -0.14 1.74 -16.04
N GLN A 74 -0.23 2.22 -14.79
CA GLN A 74 0.91 2.76 -14.05
C GLN A 74 2.01 1.70 -13.88
N ILE A 75 1.65 0.48 -13.48
CA ILE A 75 2.61 -0.62 -13.31
C ILE A 75 3.25 -0.98 -14.67
N GLU A 76 2.46 -1.11 -15.74
CA GLU A 76 2.97 -1.39 -17.08
C GLU A 76 3.97 -0.32 -17.55
N ASN A 77 3.66 0.95 -17.30
CA ASN A 77 4.54 2.07 -17.60
C ASN A 77 5.84 2.03 -16.78
N MET A 78 5.77 1.69 -15.49
CA MET A 78 6.97 1.52 -14.65
C MET A 78 7.87 0.39 -15.17
N VAL A 79 7.28 -0.73 -15.62
CA VAL A 79 8.03 -1.82 -16.24
C VAL A 79 8.71 -1.37 -17.54
N THR A 80 7.97 -0.70 -18.43
CA THR A 80 8.50 -0.18 -19.70
C THR A 80 9.63 0.84 -19.48
N LYS A 81 9.53 1.69 -18.46
CA LYS A 81 10.59 2.63 -18.05
C LYS A 81 11.81 1.94 -17.42
N GLY A 82 11.80 0.62 -17.26
CA GLY A 82 12.94 -0.17 -16.82
C GLY A 82 13.06 -0.36 -15.31
N ALA A 83 11.94 -0.35 -14.58
CA ALA A 83 11.95 -0.57 -13.13
C ALA A 83 12.66 -1.90 -12.80
N LYS A 84 13.52 -1.89 -11.78
CA LYS A 84 14.17 -3.10 -11.27
C LYS A 84 13.39 -3.72 -10.12
N VAL A 85 12.65 -2.89 -9.39
CA VAL A 85 11.73 -3.29 -8.34
C VAL A 85 10.41 -2.56 -8.52
N LEU A 86 9.31 -3.28 -8.32
CA LEU A 86 7.98 -2.73 -8.13
C LEU A 86 7.55 -2.95 -6.70
N VAL A 87 7.06 -1.89 -6.05
CA VAL A 87 6.36 -1.96 -4.78
C VAL A 87 4.89 -1.65 -5.05
N VAL A 88 4.00 -2.58 -4.74
CA VAL A 88 2.59 -2.48 -5.12
C VAL A 88 1.70 -2.64 -3.91
N ALA A 89 0.94 -1.60 -3.59
CA ALA A 89 -0.21 -1.64 -2.70
C ALA A 89 -1.47 -1.67 -3.58
N ALA A 90 -2.02 -2.86 -3.78
CA ALA A 90 -3.10 -3.05 -4.76
C ALA A 90 -4.45 -2.51 -4.29
N ILE A 91 -5.25 -2.01 -5.22
CA ILE A 91 -6.68 -1.75 -4.97
C ILE A 91 -7.43 -3.10 -4.96
N ASP A 92 -7.19 -3.93 -5.98
CA ASP A 92 -7.65 -5.32 -6.07
C ASP A 92 -6.49 -6.20 -6.55
N GLY A 93 -5.90 -6.94 -5.60
CA GLY A 93 -4.73 -7.77 -5.86
C GLY A 93 -4.97 -8.94 -6.82
N SER A 94 -6.22 -9.32 -7.08
CA SER A 94 -6.56 -10.45 -7.95
C SER A 94 -6.48 -10.10 -9.44
N THR A 95 -6.63 -8.81 -9.77
CA THR A 95 -6.73 -8.29 -11.14
C THR A 95 -5.37 -8.03 -11.81
N LEU A 96 -4.29 -8.02 -11.03
CA LEU A 96 -2.96 -7.59 -11.49
C LEU A 96 -2.10 -8.74 -12.05
N SER A 97 -2.57 -9.99 -11.98
CA SER A 97 -1.77 -11.19 -12.25
C SER A 97 -1.02 -11.14 -13.60
N ALA A 98 -1.69 -10.81 -14.70
CA ALA A 98 -1.08 -10.77 -16.03
C ALA A 98 0.01 -9.68 -16.16
N THR A 99 -0.24 -8.51 -15.57
CA THR A 99 0.70 -7.39 -15.55
C THR A 99 1.93 -7.71 -14.71
N LEU A 100 1.73 -8.33 -13.54
CA LEU A 100 2.83 -8.74 -12.66
C LEU A 100 3.65 -9.89 -13.24
N ASP A 101 3.02 -10.83 -13.94
CA ASP A 101 3.71 -11.90 -14.67
C ASP A 101 4.61 -11.33 -15.78
N THR A 102 4.14 -10.27 -16.46
CA THR A 102 4.94 -9.55 -17.46
C THR A 102 6.13 -8.86 -16.80
N ALA A 103 5.92 -8.17 -15.68
CA ALA A 103 7.00 -7.55 -14.92
C ALA A 103 8.07 -8.57 -14.49
N ALA A 104 7.64 -9.72 -13.95
CA ALA A 104 8.56 -10.78 -13.53
C ALA A 104 9.35 -11.37 -14.72
N LYS A 105 8.72 -11.56 -15.88
CA LYS A 105 9.41 -12.01 -17.11
C LYS A 105 10.44 -11.00 -17.61
N SER A 106 10.21 -9.71 -17.38
CA SER A 106 11.18 -8.64 -17.64
C SER A 106 12.29 -8.53 -16.58
N GLY A 107 12.33 -9.45 -15.61
CA GLY A 107 13.33 -9.51 -14.55
C GLY A 107 13.08 -8.54 -13.39
N VAL A 108 11.91 -7.91 -13.34
CA VAL A 108 11.53 -6.98 -12.28
C VAL A 108 11.13 -7.76 -11.01
N LYS A 109 11.66 -7.36 -9.86
CA LYS A 109 11.24 -7.93 -8.57
C LYS A 109 9.97 -7.24 -8.07
N VAL A 110 8.96 -8.01 -7.72
CA VAL A 110 7.68 -7.48 -7.22
C VAL A 110 7.62 -7.65 -5.70
N ILE A 111 7.38 -6.56 -4.99
CA ILE A 111 7.10 -6.52 -3.57
C ILE A 111 5.62 -6.18 -3.40
N SER A 112 4.85 -7.11 -2.83
CA SER A 112 3.51 -6.83 -2.34
C SER A 112 3.65 -6.01 -1.06
N TYR A 113 3.04 -4.82 -1.03
CA TYR A 113 3.12 -3.93 0.12
C TYR A 113 1.77 -3.76 0.77
N ASP A 114 1.71 -4.08 2.06
CA ASP A 114 0.55 -4.05 2.96
C ASP A 114 -0.57 -5.00 2.55
N ARG A 115 -1.10 -4.87 1.33
CA ARG A 115 -2.15 -5.72 0.75
C ARG A 115 -1.52 -6.84 -0.06
N LEU A 116 -1.94 -8.08 0.18
CA LEU A 116 -1.41 -9.25 -0.52
C LEU A 116 -1.91 -9.29 -1.98
N LEU A 117 -0.97 -9.35 -2.92
CA LEU A 117 -1.20 -9.69 -4.31
C LEU A 117 -1.45 -11.20 -4.43
N VAL A 118 -2.55 -11.57 -5.07
CA VAL A 118 -3.01 -12.96 -5.17
C VAL A 118 -3.09 -13.40 -6.63
N ASN A 119 -3.31 -14.70 -6.87
CA ASN A 119 -3.43 -15.29 -8.22
C ASN A 119 -2.20 -15.15 -9.13
N THR A 120 -1.04 -14.80 -8.57
CA THR A 120 0.24 -14.71 -9.30
C THR A 120 1.38 -15.33 -8.50
N LYS A 121 2.41 -15.79 -9.21
CA LYS A 121 3.70 -16.23 -8.62
C LYS A 121 4.79 -15.16 -8.75
N ALA A 122 4.49 -14.00 -9.31
CA ALA A 122 5.44 -12.92 -9.54
C ALA A 122 5.92 -12.24 -8.24
N VAL A 123 5.17 -12.37 -7.15
CA VAL A 123 5.50 -11.78 -5.84
C VAL A 123 6.79 -12.39 -5.32
N SER A 124 7.83 -11.56 -5.21
CA SER A 124 9.13 -11.94 -4.65
C SER A 124 9.14 -11.85 -3.14
N TYR A 125 8.51 -10.80 -2.59
CA TYR A 125 8.39 -10.57 -1.15
C TYR A 125 7.05 -9.92 -0.82
N TYR A 126 6.58 -10.15 0.41
CA TYR A 126 5.41 -9.50 0.97
C TYR A 126 5.79 -8.81 2.28
N ALA A 127 5.55 -7.50 2.36
CA ALA A 127 5.81 -6.70 3.55
C ALA A 127 4.48 -6.13 4.07
N THR A 128 4.09 -6.50 5.29
CA THR A 128 2.82 -6.09 5.90
C THR A 128 2.92 -6.14 7.43
N PHE A 129 1.85 -5.73 8.11
CA PHE A 129 1.67 -5.95 9.54
C PHE A 129 0.96 -7.29 9.82
N ASP A 130 0.92 -7.70 11.09
CA ASP A 130 0.09 -8.81 11.51
C ASP A 130 -1.39 -8.39 11.52
N ASN A 131 -2.05 -8.53 10.37
CA ASN A 131 -3.42 -8.07 10.16
C ASN A 131 -4.44 -8.83 11.02
N ARG A 132 -4.18 -10.11 11.34
CA ARG A 132 -5.05 -10.83 12.28
C ARG A 132 -4.92 -10.24 13.69
N LYS A 133 -3.69 -9.92 14.12
CA LYS A 133 -3.48 -9.25 15.41
C LYS A 133 -4.12 -7.87 15.47
N VAL A 134 -4.13 -7.11 14.38
CA VAL A 134 -4.86 -5.82 14.30
C VAL A 134 -6.35 -6.03 14.63
N GLY A 135 -7.00 -7.01 14.01
CA GLY A 135 -8.40 -7.33 14.29
C GLY A 135 -8.65 -7.72 15.75
N GLN A 136 -7.76 -8.53 16.34
CA GLN A 136 -7.84 -8.90 17.75
C GLN A 136 -7.71 -7.70 18.68
N LEU A 137 -6.79 -6.77 18.38
CA LEU A 137 -6.59 -5.55 19.16
C LEU A 137 -7.79 -4.60 19.05
N GLN A 138 -8.40 -4.48 17.87
CA GLN A 138 -9.64 -3.70 17.68
C GLN A 138 -10.78 -4.25 18.53
N ALA A 139 -11.01 -5.57 18.50
CA ALA A 139 -12.04 -6.21 19.32
C ALA A 139 -11.76 -6.08 20.82
N GLN A 140 -10.51 -6.24 21.24
CA GLN A 140 -10.13 -6.07 22.65
C GLN A 140 -10.38 -4.63 23.12
N SER A 141 -9.97 -3.64 22.33
CA SER A 141 -10.21 -2.22 22.63
C SER A 141 -11.70 -1.90 22.76
N LEU A 142 -12.53 -2.43 21.85
CA LEU A 142 -13.99 -2.31 21.94
C LEU A 142 -14.51 -2.88 23.27
N LEU A 143 -14.11 -4.10 23.63
CA LEU A 143 -14.56 -4.75 24.87
C LEU A 143 -14.12 -3.99 26.12
N ASP A 144 -12.90 -3.47 26.15
CA ASP A 144 -12.38 -2.69 27.26
C ASP A 144 -13.15 -1.37 27.39
N GLY A 145 -13.47 -0.72 26.27
CA GLY A 145 -14.34 0.45 26.22
C GLY A 145 -15.75 0.15 26.74
N LEU A 146 -16.39 -0.91 26.24
CA LEU A 146 -17.73 -1.32 26.67
C LEU A 146 -17.78 -1.63 28.17
N LYS A 147 -16.80 -2.36 28.70
CA LYS A 147 -16.70 -2.61 30.15
C LYS A 147 -16.53 -1.33 30.95
N LYS A 148 -15.63 -0.45 30.51
CA LYS A 148 -15.33 0.81 31.20
C LYS A 148 -16.52 1.76 31.22
N PHE A 149 -17.22 1.91 30.09
CA PHE A 149 -18.23 2.95 29.90
C PHE A 149 -19.68 2.47 30.03
N LYS A 150 -19.93 1.17 29.85
CA LYS A 150 -21.28 0.58 29.84
C LYS A 150 -21.46 -0.52 30.90
N GLY A 151 -20.46 -0.82 31.73
CA GLY A 151 -20.58 -1.75 32.85
C GLY A 151 -20.55 -3.21 32.41
N LYS A 152 -21.50 -4.04 32.84
CA LYS A 152 -21.61 -5.45 32.40
C LYS A 152 -22.62 -5.56 31.26
N GLY A 153 -22.35 -6.44 30.30
CA GLY A 153 -23.26 -6.70 29.18
C GLY A 153 -24.59 -7.36 29.59
N PRO A 154 -25.46 -7.68 28.61
CA PRO A 154 -25.16 -7.70 27.18
C PRO A 154 -24.98 -6.31 26.56
N TRP A 155 -24.15 -6.20 25.53
CA TRP A 155 -23.97 -4.99 24.74
C TRP A 155 -24.40 -5.21 23.29
N ASN A 156 -25.14 -4.24 22.75
CA ASN A 156 -25.44 -4.20 21.32
C ASN A 156 -24.24 -3.60 20.56
N VAL A 157 -23.78 -4.31 19.55
CA VAL A 157 -22.65 -3.94 18.68
C VAL A 157 -23.02 -4.27 17.25
N GLU A 158 -22.73 -3.37 16.32
CA GLU A 158 -22.85 -3.62 14.89
C GLU A 158 -21.47 -3.78 14.27
N LEU A 159 -21.34 -4.70 13.30
CA LEU A 159 -20.06 -5.04 12.67
C LEU A 159 -19.94 -4.35 11.32
N PHE A 160 -18.73 -3.88 11.01
CA PHE A 160 -18.32 -3.39 9.70
C PHE A 160 -17.00 -4.05 9.33
N ALA A 161 -16.84 -4.39 8.05
CA ALA A 161 -15.59 -4.87 7.48
C ALA A 161 -15.16 -3.96 6.33
N GLY A 162 -13.88 -4.05 5.97
CA GLY A 162 -13.33 -3.35 4.82
C GLY A 162 -13.75 -3.95 3.49
N SER A 163 -13.07 -3.54 2.42
CA SER A 163 -13.40 -3.98 1.07
C SER A 163 -13.22 -5.50 0.86
N PRO A 164 -14.12 -6.19 0.14
CA PRO A 164 -14.00 -7.61 -0.16
C PRO A 164 -12.92 -7.95 -1.19
N ASP A 165 -12.36 -6.96 -1.88
CA ASP A 165 -11.20 -7.10 -2.78
C ASP A 165 -9.86 -6.81 -2.08
N ASP A 166 -9.90 -6.48 -0.79
CA ASP A 166 -8.74 -6.30 0.07
C ASP A 166 -8.58 -7.53 0.98
N THR A 167 -7.51 -8.30 0.77
CA THR A 167 -7.18 -9.47 1.59
C THR A 167 -7.06 -9.14 3.08
N ASN A 168 -6.62 -7.91 3.42
CA ASN A 168 -6.48 -7.48 4.81
C ASN A 168 -7.82 -7.37 5.53
N SER A 169 -8.90 -7.02 4.83
CA SER A 169 -10.26 -6.96 5.38
C SER A 169 -10.66 -8.30 6.03
N PHE A 170 -10.34 -9.42 5.37
CA PHE A 170 -10.62 -10.77 5.90
C PHE A 170 -9.79 -11.09 7.14
N TYR A 171 -8.52 -10.67 7.19
CA TYR A 171 -7.68 -10.88 8.36
C TYR A 171 -8.13 -10.04 9.56
N PHE A 172 -8.48 -8.77 9.35
CA PHE A 172 -9.04 -7.90 10.39
C PHE A 172 -10.34 -8.49 10.95
N TYR A 173 -11.27 -8.84 10.07
CA TYR A 173 -12.55 -9.43 10.46
C TYR A 173 -12.36 -10.75 11.22
N SER A 174 -11.55 -11.67 10.69
CA SER A 174 -11.29 -12.96 11.35
C SER A 174 -10.64 -12.77 12.72
N GLY A 175 -9.66 -11.85 12.82
CA GLY A 175 -9.01 -11.52 14.09
C GLY A 175 -9.97 -10.93 15.12
N ALA A 176 -10.88 -10.05 14.70
CA ALA A 176 -11.90 -9.52 15.59
C ALA A 176 -12.87 -10.63 16.04
N MET A 177 -13.28 -11.51 15.13
CA MET A 177 -14.19 -12.61 15.42
C MET A 177 -13.59 -13.69 16.32
N ASP A 178 -12.26 -13.89 16.32
CA ASP A 178 -11.59 -14.75 17.31
C ASP A 178 -11.94 -14.34 18.75
N ILE A 179 -12.12 -13.04 18.99
CA ILE A 179 -12.41 -12.45 20.30
C ILE A 179 -13.92 -12.29 20.53
N LEU A 180 -14.65 -11.80 19.53
CA LEU A 180 -16.08 -11.47 19.69
C LEU A 180 -17.00 -12.69 19.64
N LYS A 181 -16.70 -13.69 18.79
CA LYS A 181 -17.58 -14.85 18.58
C LYS A 181 -17.89 -15.63 19.86
N PRO A 182 -16.93 -15.92 20.76
CA PRO A 182 -17.23 -16.58 22.04
C PRO A 182 -18.19 -15.77 22.93
N LEU A 183 -18.10 -14.44 22.90
CA LEU A 183 -18.97 -13.55 23.69
C LEU A 183 -20.36 -13.43 23.06
N MET A 184 -20.44 -13.45 21.73
CA MET A 184 -21.69 -13.53 20.99
C MET A 184 -22.44 -14.82 21.29
N ASN A 185 -21.74 -15.96 21.29
CA ASN A 185 -22.33 -17.26 21.64
C ASN A 185 -22.87 -17.31 23.07
N LYS A 186 -22.27 -16.54 23.99
CA LYS A 186 -22.73 -16.38 25.38
C LYS A 186 -23.82 -15.30 25.55
N GLY A 187 -24.22 -14.64 24.46
CA GLY A 187 -25.17 -13.53 24.49
C GLY A 187 -24.63 -12.24 25.13
N GLN A 188 -23.33 -12.14 25.42
CA GLN A 188 -22.74 -10.93 26.02
C GLN A 188 -22.52 -9.81 24.99
N ILE A 189 -22.33 -10.18 23.73
CA ILE A 189 -22.35 -9.27 22.58
C ILE A 189 -23.53 -9.68 21.71
N VAL A 190 -24.38 -8.72 21.38
CA VAL A 190 -25.54 -8.91 20.51
C VAL A 190 -25.33 -8.05 19.27
N VAL A 191 -25.59 -8.61 18.09
CA VAL A 191 -25.65 -7.88 16.82
C VAL A 191 -27.12 -7.77 16.42
N PRO A 192 -27.83 -6.68 16.77
CA PRO A 192 -29.27 -6.54 16.52
C PRO A 192 -29.67 -6.80 15.07
N SER A 193 -28.90 -6.29 14.10
CA SER A 193 -29.15 -6.49 12.67
C SER A 193 -29.00 -7.94 12.22
N LYS A 194 -28.33 -8.79 13.02
CA LYS A 194 -27.88 -10.15 12.69
C LYS A 194 -26.94 -10.22 11.49
N GLN A 195 -26.48 -9.08 10.97
CA GLN A 195 -25.57 -9.01 9.83
C GLN A 195 -24.14 -9.25 10.33
N ILE A 196 -23.66 -10.46 10.10
CA ILE A 196 -22.31 -10.87 10.51
C ILE A 196 -21.47 -11.35 9.33
N ALA A 197 -22.09 -11.76 8.23
CA ALA A 197 -21.39 -12.31 7.08
C ALA A 197 -20.59 -11.22 6.37
N GLN A 198 -19.36 -11.55 5.98
CA GLN A 198 -18.41 -10.55 5.49
C GLN A 198 -18.87 -9.84 4.20
N ASP A 199 -19.63 -10.53 3.34
CA ASP A 199 -20.27 -9.96 2.16
C ASP A 199 -21.39 -8.95 2.47
N LYS A 200 -21.99 -9.04 3.67
CA LYS A 200 -23.04 -8.12 4.14
C LYS A 200 -22.50 -6.90 4.89
N ILE A 201 -21.37 -7.06 5.56
CA ILE A 201 -20.77 -6.00 6.39
C ILE A 201 -19.57 -5.32 5.70
N GLY A 202 -19.14 -5.83 4.56
CA GLY A 202 -18.01 -5.31 3.79
C GLY A 202 -18.31 -3.98 3.13
N THR A 203 -17.29 -3.11 3.11
CA THR A 203 -17.36 -1.76 2.54
C THR A 203 -16.52 -1.71 1.28
N LEU A 204 -17.16 -1.87 0.12
CA LEU A 204 -16.46 -1.89 -1.17
C LEU A 204 -15.60 -0.63 -1.35
N ARG A 205 -14.35 -0.82 -1.80
CA ARG A 205 -13.29 0.19 -1.94
C ARG A 205 -12.97 0.98 -0.67
N TRP A 206 -13.38 0.51 0.50
CA TRP A 206 -13.27 1.27 1.75
C TRP A 206 -13.98 2.64 1.66
N ASP A 207 -15.01 2.74 0.81
CA ASP A 207 -15.74 3.97 0.54
C ASP A 207 -16.57 4.41 1.76
N GLY A 208 -16.29 5.61 2.26
CA GLY A 208 -16.98 6.20 3.41
C GLY A 208 -18.48 6.42 3.19
N ALA A 209 -18.91 6.74 1.96
CA ALA A 209 -20.33 6.92 1.64
C ALA A 209 -21.09 5.60 1.65
N VAL A 210 -20.45 4.49 1.23
CA VAL A 210 -21.01 3.14 1.34
C VAL A 210 -21.17 2.75 2.81
N ALA A 211 -20.14 2.98 3.63
CA ALA A 211 -20.21 2.74 5.06
C ALA A 211 -21.28 3.59 5.75
N GLN A 212 -21.38 4.88 5.40
CA GLN A 212 -22.38 5.79 5.94
C GLN A 212 -23.80 5.33 5.58
N SER A 213 -24.06 5.02 4.32
CA SER A 213 -25.38 4.56 3.85
C SER A 213 -25.82 3.29 4.60
N ARG A 214 -24.87 2.38 4.86
CA ARG A 214 -25.13 1.19 5.67
C ARG A 214 -25.43 1.54 7.13
N MET A 215 -24.65 2.44 7.73
CA MET A 215 -24.90 2.88 9.11
C MET A 215 -26.30 3.49 9.24
N ASP A 216 -26.67 4.39 8.32
CA ASP A 216 -27.99 5.03 8.32
C ASP A 216 -29.12 3.99 8.21
N ALA A 217 -28.97 2.98 7.35
CA ALA A 217 -29.94 1.90 7.20
C ALA A 217 -30.07 1.00 8.45
N ILE A 218 -29.02 0.88 9.26
CA ILE A 218 -29.04 0.11 10.52
C ILE A 218 -29.69 0.91 11.66
N LEU A 219 -29.56 2.23 11.62
CA LEU A 219 -30.06 3.13 12.67
C LEU A 219 -31.51 3.58 12.47
N ALA A 220 -32.06 3.42 11.25
CA ALA A 220 -33.45 3.71 10.90
C ALA A 220 -34.44 2.72 11.55
#